data_AF-A0A2D7NAY0-F1
#
_entry.id   AF-A0A2D7NAY0-F1
#
_cell.length_a   1.000
_cell.length_b   1.000
_cell.length_c   1.000
_cell.angle_alpha   90.00
_cell.angle_beta   90.00
_cell.angle_gamma   90.00
#
_symmetry.space_group_name_H-M   'P 1'
#
loop_
_entity.id
_entity.type
_entity.pdbx_description
1 polymer ?
#
loop_
_entity_poly.entity_id
_entity_poly.type
_entity_poly.pdbx_seq_one_letter_code
_entity_poly.pdbx_strand_id
1 'polypeptide(L)'
;MKKIILLISLSLVFTQELKVEGDLRVNGVVLNTKVDSLEFVIDSLQIQVDSLKNLQFVQQSQISSQQTLIEQLQAQIMQLGSQLGLVDCNGVFGGDAVEDVCGICDNNSSNDGSFDNCGICDNDSSNDCLQDCAGNWGGSLELDACGDCGGASIDEDECIITDYNGNTYETIWIGQQHWMAENLRTWYYMDGELVPTNQSSVYNNGSSDEYHHLGALYSYYAVVDNDQICPEGWHIPTIEEVEYLMEYLGGNEVAGAKMKSTISSSIDGYGGWDSPNMEYSTNESGFNAKPGGYYNFQYNAYDRKNKNGYFWTQTSSDNVDFAFMFRLDYDNSYLNIQTFSSYNRLSIRCIQD
;
A
#
# COMPACT_ATOMS: atom_id res chain seq x y z
N MET A 1 -50.29 -42.28 -32.15
CA MET A 1 -50.29 -42.64 -33.59
C MET A 1 -50.87 -44.03 -33.90
N LYS A 2 -50.56 -45.11 -33.18
CA LYS A 2 -51.10 -46.46 -33.52
C LYS A 2 -52.61 -46.68 -33.29
N LYS A 3 -53.28 -45.95 -32.38
CA LYS A 3 -54.74 -46.04 -32.17
C LYS A 3 -55.58 -45.20 -33.16
N ILE A 4 -54.99 -44.14 -33.74
CA ILE A 4 -55.66 -43.25 -34.70
C ILE A 4 -55.72 -43.89 -36.10
N ILE A 5 -54.72 -44.70 -36.46
CA ILE A 5 -54.70 -45.46 -37.71
C ILE A 5 -55.80 -46.53 -37.73
N LEU A 6 -56.12 -47.14 -36.57
CA LEU A 6 -57.17 -48.17 -36.49
C LEU A 6 -58.59 -47.58 -36.71
N LEU A 7 -58.82 -46.35 -36.26
CA LEU A 7 -60.06 -45.59 -36.48
C LEU A 7 -60.21 -45.14 -37.95
N ILE A 8 -59.11 -44.78 -38.61
CA ILE A 8 -59.09 -44.41 -40.03
C ILE A 8 -59.21 -45.66 -40.93
N SER A 9 -58.73 -46.83 -40.50
CA SER A 9 -58.98 -48.10 -41.23
C SER A 9 -60.38 -48.67 -41.02
N LEU A 10 -61.10 -48.26 -39.96
CA LEU A 10 -62.49 -48.66 -39.75
C LEU A 10 -63.48 -47.76 -40.51
N SER A 11 -63.12 -46.50 -40.76
CA SER A 11 -63.94 -45.56 -41.55
C SER A 11 -63.88 -45.77 -43.06
N LEU A 12 -62.91 -46.55 -43.57
CA LEU A 12 -62.75 -46.84 -45.00
C LEU A 12 -63.28 -48.23 -45.44
N VAL A 13 -63.82 -49.05 -44.54
CA VAL A 13 -64.32 -50.42 -44.86
C VAL A 13 -65.86 -50.55 -44.77
N PHE A 14 -66.58 -49.47 -44.49
CA PHE A 14 -68.06 -49.44 -44.55
C PHE A 14 -68.59 -48.25 -45.36
N THR A 15 -68.08 -48.08 -46.58
CA THR A 15 -68.69 -47.21 -47.60
C THR A 15 -68.81 -47.98 -48.92
N GLN A 16 -69.43 -49.17 -48.86
CA GLN A 16 -70.29 -49.60 -49.96
C GLN A 16 -71.73 -49.35 -49.52
N GLU A 17 -72.34 -48.34 -50.12
CA GLU A 17 -73.76 -48.06 -50.06
C GLU A 17 -74.54 -49.31 -50.50
N LEU A 18 -74.94 -50.14 -49.55
CA LEU A 18 -76.11 -50.98 -49.72
C LEU A 18 -77.32 -50.05 -49.64
N LYS A 19 -77.68 -49.45 -50.76
CA LYS A 19 -79.01 -48.87 -50.98
C LYS A 19 -80.02 -50.02 -50.87
N VAL A 20 -80.42 -50.36 -49.65
CA VAL A 20 -81.62 -51.15 -49.42
C VAL A 20 -82.77 -50.16 -49.39
N GLU A 21 -83.45 -49.99 -50.53
CA GLU A 21 -84.67 -49.18 -50.68
C GLU A 21 -85.89 -49.84 -49.98
N GLY A 22 -85.69 -50.38 -48.77
CA GLY A 22 -86.73 -50.96 -47.91
C GLY A 22 -86.21 -51.28 -46.51
N ASP A 23 -87.08 -51.19 -45.50
CA ASP A 23 -86.76 -51.46 -44.09
C ASP A 23 -86.06 -52.81 -43.90
N LEU A 24 -84.77 -52.81 -43.51
CA LEU A 24 -84.10 -54.02 -43.04
C LEU A 24 -84.73 -54.44 -41.71
N ARG A 25 -85.37 -55.61 -41.70
CA ARG A 25 -86.00 -56.19 -40.51
C ARG A 25 -85.35 -57.51 -40.13
N VAL A 26 -84.87 -57.62 -38.90
CA VAL A 26 -84.43 -58.89 -38.31
C VAL A 26 -85.31 -59.17 -37.09
N ASN A 27 -85.99 -60.32 -37.08
CA ASN A 27 -86.95 -60.72 -36.05
C ASN A 27 -88.04 -59.67 -35.74
N GLY A 28 -88.53 -58.95 -36.76
CA GLY A 28 -89.65 -58.00 -36.63
C GLY A 28 -89.28 -56.56 -36.26
N VAL A 29 -88.00 -56.25 -36.07
CA VAL A 29 -87.53 -54.89 -35.70
C VAL A 29 -86.92 -54.18 -36.92
N VAL A 30 -87.37 -52.94 -37.20
CA VAL A 30 -86.81 -52.09 -38.28
C VAL A 30 -85.44 -51.55 -37.84
N LEU A 31 -84.38 -51.88 -38.59
CA LEU A 31 -83.00 -51.57 -38.25
C LEU A 31 -82.56 -50.18 -38.72
N ASN A 32 -83.03 -49.69 -39.88
CA ASN A 32 -82.61 -48.39 -40.44
C ASN A 32 -82.90 -47.23 -39.48
N THR A 33 -84.08 -47.18 -38.87
CA THR A 33 -84.44 -46.13 -37.90
C THR A 33 -83.57 -46.14 -36.64
N LYS A 34 -83.02 -47.30 -36.24
CA LYS A 34 -82.06 -47.40 -35.14
C LYS A 34 -80.66 -46.96 -35.56
N VAL A 35 -80.27 -47.18 -36.82
CA VAL A 35 -78.99 -46.71 -37.38
C VAL A 35 -79.00 -45.18 -37.45
N ASP A 36 -80.04 -44.57 -38.02
CA ASP A 36 -80.19 -43.11 -38.07
C ASP A 36 -80.19 -42.49 -36.65
N SER A 37 -80.82 -43.17 -35.69
CA SER A 37 -80.81 -42.74 -34.28
C SER A 37 -79.41 -42.82 -33.66
N LEU A 38 -78.61 -43.82 -34.04
CA LEU A 38 -77.24 -43.98 -33.56
C LEU A 38 -76.30 -42.95 -34.21
N GLU A 39 -76.46 -42.65 -35.50
CA GLU A 39 -75.71 -41.59 -36.19
C GLU A 39 -75.95 -40.23 -35.54
N PHE A 40 -77.21 -39.89 -35.23
CA PHE A 40 -77.52 -38.66 -34.49
C PHE A 40 -76.86 -38.60 -33.10
N VAL A 41 -76.80 -39.73 -32.39
CA VAL A 41 -76.12 -39.81 -31.10
C VAL A 41 -74.60 -39.66 -31.26
N ILE A 42 -74.00 -40.24 -32.30
CA ILE A 42 -72.57 -40.12 -32.61
C ILE A 42 -72.21 -38.66 -32.91
N ASP A 43 -72.99 -37.97 -33.74
CA ASP A 43 -72.75 -36.56 -34.08
C ASP A 43 -72.85 -35.66 -32.84
N SER A 44 -73.84 -35.91 -31.98
CA SER A 44 -74.00 -35.20 -30.70
C SER A 44 -72.80 -35.43 -29.76
N LEU A 45 -72.33 -36.68 -29.64
CA LEU A 45 -71.15 -37.01 -28.85
C LEU A 45 -69.87 -36.38 -29.42
N GLN A 46 -69.73 -36.32 -30.75
CA GLN A 46 -68.58 -35.70 -31.41
C GLN A 46 -68.50 -34.19 -31.09
N ILE A 47 -69.64 -33.49 -31.12
CA ILE A 47 -69.73 -32.08 -30.71
C ILE A 47 -69.32 -31.90 -29.25
N GLN A 48 -69.78 -32.79 -28.35
CA GLN A 48 -69.37 -32.75 -26.94
C GLN A 48 -67.86 -32.97 -26.76
N VAL A 49 -67.28 -33.92 -27.49
CA VAL A 49 -65.84 -34.20 -27.47
C VAL A 49 -65.03 -32.99 -27.92
N ASP A 50 -65.45 -32.32 -29.00
CA ASP A 50 -64.71 -31.16 -29.51
C ASP A 50 -64.86 -29.94 -28.59
N SER A 51 -66.01 -29.77 -27.94
CA SER A 51 -66.19 -28.81 -26.85
C SER A 51 -65.23 -29.08 -25.67
N LEU A 52 -65.11 -30.34 -25.24
CA LEU A 52 -64.19 -30.74 -24.17
C LEU A 52 -62.72 -30.50 -24.52
N LYS A 53 -62.31 -30.76 -25.77
CA LYS A 53 -60.95 -30.46 -26.24
C LYS A 53 -60.64 -28.96 -26.19
N ASN A 54 -61.58 -28.13 -26.63
CA ASN A 54 -61.42 -26.67 -26.55
C ASN A 54 -61.29 -26.22 -25.09
N LEU A 55 -62.09 -26.79 -24.19
CA LEU A 55 -62.01 -26.50 -22.75
C LEU A 55 -60.65 -26.91 -22.16
N GLN A 56 -60.13 -28.08 -22.54
CA GLN A 56 -58.82 -28.56 -22.12
C GLN A 56 -57.70 -27.63 -22.62
N PHE A 57 -57.77 -27.17 -23.87
CA PHE A 57 -56.80 -26.24 -24.43
C PHE A 57 -56.76 -24.91 -23.65
N VAL A 58 -57.94 -24.35 -23.34
CA VAL A 58 -58.05 -23.13 -22.53
C VAL A 58 -57.48 -23.34 -21.13
N GLN A 59 -57.79 -24.46 -20.47
CA GLN A 59 -57.23 -24.79 -19.16
C GLN A 59 -55.70 -24.90 -19.20
N GLN A 60 -55.15 -25.54 -20.23
CA GLN A 60 -53.70 -25.72 -20.36
C GLN A 60 -52.98 -24.38 -20.57
N SER A 61 -53.57 -23.48 -21.36
CA SER A 61 -53.07 -22.11 -21.51
C SER A 61 -53.13 -21.32 -20.19
N GLN A 62 -54.19 -21.49 -19.39
CA GLN A 62 -54.30 -20.84 -18.07
C GLN A 62 -53.25 -21.36 -17.10
N ILE A 63 -52.99 -22.68 -17.09
CA ILE A 63 -51.94 -23.30 -16.26
C ILE A 63 -50.56 -22.72 -16.60
N SER A 64 -50.20 -22.65 -17.89
CA SER A 64 -48.92 -22.07 -18.30
C SER A 64 -48.79 -20.60 -17.92
N SER A 65 -49.87 -19.82 -18.03
CA SER A 65 -49.89 -18.42 -17.58
C SER A 65 -49.70 -18.30 -16.06
N GLN A 66 -50.32 -19.19 -15.27
CA GLN A 66 -50.16 -19.20 -13.82
C GLN A 66 -48.75 -19.60 -13.40
N GLN A 67 -48.12 -20.57 -14.09
CA GLN A 67 -46.73 -20.95 -13.85
C GLN A 67 -45.77 -19.78 -14.07
N THR A 68 -45.95 -19.04 -15.16
CA THR A 68 -45.13 -17.84 -15.44
C THR A 68 -45.28 -16.79 -14.33
N LEU A 69 -46.50 -16.57 -13.84
CA LEU A 69 -46.74 -15.62 -12.75
C LEU A 69 -46.10 -16.07 -11.43
N ILE A 70 -46.11 -17.37 -11.14
CA ILE A 70 -45.46 -17.94 -9.95
C ILE A 70 -43.95 -17.69 -10.01
N GLU A 71 -43.31 -17.92 -11.16
CA GLU A 71 -41.88 -17.67 -11.34
C GLU A 71 -41.53 -16.18 -11.15
N GLN A 72 -42.36 -15.28 -11.68
CA GLN A 72 -42.21 -13.83 -11.48
C GLN A 72 -42.34 -13.43 -10.01
N LEU A 73 -43.32 -13.98 -9.30
CA LEU A 73 -43.50 -13.74 -7.86
C LEU A 73 -42.33 -14.29 -7.04
N GLN A 74 -41.81 -15.46 -7.38
CA GLN A 74 -40.64 -16.04 -6.72
C GLN A 74 -39.40 -15.15 -6.88
N ALA A 75 -39.16 -14.62 -8.08
CA ALA A 75 -38.06 -13.68 -8.33
C ALA A 75 -38.22 -12.38 -7.52
N GLN A 76 -39.43 -11.82 -7.45
CA GLN A 76 -39.71 -10.62 -6.65
C GLN A 76 -39.51 -10.87 -5.15
N ILE A 77 -39.94 -12.03 -4.63
CA ILE A 77 -39.73 -12.41 -3.24
C ILE A 77 -38.23 -12.49 -2.93
N MET A 78 -37.44 -13.11 -3.80
CA MET A 78 -35.99 -13.23 -3.62
C MET A 78 -35.31 -11.86 -3.60
N GLN A 79 -35.67 -10.97 -4.53
CA GLN A 79 -35.13 -9.61 -4.60
C GLN A 79 -35.46 -8.80 -3.34
N LEU A 80 -36.73 -8.86 -2.89
CA LEU A 80 -37.15 -8.17 -1.67
C LEU A 80 -36.48 -8.76 -0.42
N GLY A 81 -36.30 -10.09 -0.37
CA GLY A 81 -35.61 -10.78 0.71
C GLY A 81 -34.16 -10.34 0.85
N SER A 82 -33.44 -10.20 -0.27
CA SER A 82 -32.08 -9.65 -0.30
C SER A 82 -32.04 -8.20 0.19
N GLN A 83 -32.97 -7.33 -0.27
CA GLN A 83 -33.05 -5.93 0.18
C GLN A 83 -33.33 -5.77 1.67
N LEU A 84 -34.06 -6.72 2.27
CA LEU A 84 -34.40 -6.72 3.69
C LEU A 84 -33.36 -7.46 4.56
N GLY A 85 -32.28 -7.99 3.98
CA GLY A 85 -31.28 -8.77 4.69
C GLY A 85 -31.82 -10.09 5.28
N LEU A 86 -32.90 -10.63 4.69
CA LEU A 86 -33.52 -11.89 5.11
C LEU A 86 -32.95 -13.10 4.36
N VAL A 87 -32.16 -12.83 3.32
CA VAL A 87 -31.53 -13.81 2.45
C VAL A 87 -30.03 -13.66 2.65
N ASP A 88 -29.37 -14.77 2.95
CA ASP A 88 -27.91 -14.83 3.08
C ASP A 88 -27.24 -14.65 1.70
N CYS A 89 -25.92 -14.50 1.66
CA CYS A 89 -25.21 -14.30 0.39
C CYS A 89 -25.31 -15.50 -0.58
N ASN A 90 -25.76 -16.67 -0.11
CA ASN A 90 -26.01 -17.88 -0.91
C ASN A 90 -27.43 -17.94 -1.47
N GLY A 91 -28.28 -16.94 -1.21
CA GLY A 91 -29.66 -16.91 -1.68
C GLY A 91 -30.63 -17.71 -0.80
N VAL A 92 -30.25 -18.06 0.44
CA VAL A 92 -31.06 -18.83 1.38
C VAL A 92 -31.75 -17.90 2.39
N PHE A 93 -33.08 -17.98 2.45
CA PHE A 93 -33.85 -17.26 3.45
C PHE A 93 -33.54 -17.78 4.87
N GLY A 94 -33.13 -16.87 5.76
CA GLY A 94 -32.74 -17.20 7.14
C GLY A 94 -31.46 -18.01 7.26
N GLY A 95 -30.64 -18.06 6.21
CA GLY A 95 -29.29 -18.62 6.27
C GLY A 95 -28.33 -17.71 7.05
N ASP A 96 -27.16 -18.25 7.37
CA ASP A 96 -26.13 -17.60 8.17
C ASP A 96 -24.85 -17.25 7.38
N ALA A 97 -24.86 -17.46 6.05
CA ALA A 97 -23.71 -17.13 5.22
C ALA A 97 -23.55 -15.61 5.01
N VAL A 98 -22.33 -15.12 5.15
CA VAL A 98 -21.97 -13.71 4.98
C VAL A 98 -20.86 -13.62 3.95
N GLU A 99 -20.93 -12.58 3.11
CA GLU A 99 -19.87 -12.28 2.16
C GLU A 99 -18.74 -11.56 2.90
N ASP A 100 -17.53 -12.12 2.85
CA ASP A 100 -16.33 -11.51 3.42
C ASP A 100 -15.81 -10.34 2.56
N VAL A 101 -14.73 -9.68 3.00
CA VAL A 101 -14.14 -8.56 2.24
C VAL A 101 -13.53 -9.00 0.90
N CYS A 102 -13.26 -10.29 0.72
CA CYS A 102 -12.76 -10.88 -0.52
C CYS A 102 -13.87 -11.33 -1.48
N GLY A 103 -15.15 -11.18 -1.11
CA GLY A 103 -16.29 -11.60 -1.91
C GLY A 103 -16.61 -13.10 -1.81
N ILE A 104 -16.06 -13.80 -0.82
CA ILE A 104 -16.36 -15.21 -0.55
C ILE A 104 -17.60 -15.27 0.34
N CYS A 105 -18.61 -16.01 -0.11
CA CYS A 105 -19.85 -16.22 0.62
C CYS A 105 -19.86 -17.58 1.32
N ASP A 106 -19.63 -17.60 2.63
CA ASP A 106 -19.77 -18.79 3.46
C ASP A 106 -20.15 -18.44 4.91
N ASN A 107 -20.20 -19.44 5.78
CA ASN A 107 -20.51 -19.29 7.20
C ASN A 107 -19.32 -19.59 8.11
N ASN A 108 -18.10 -19.56 7.57
CA ASN A 108 -16.89 -19.94 8.26
C ASN A 108 -15.92 -18.76 8.36
N SER A 109 -16.07 -18.00 9.45
CA SER A 109 -15.23 -16.84 9.75
C SER A 109 -13.73 -17.14 9.95
N SER A 110 -13.30 -18.40 9.84
CA SER A 110 -11.89 -18.79 9.93
C SER A 110 -11.15 -18.77 8.60
N ASN A 111 -11.88 -18.64 7.48
CA ASN A 111 -11.31 -18.51 6.14
C ASN A 111 -11.64 -17.19 5.45
N ASP A 112 -12.18 -16.22 6.21
CA ASP A 112 -12.37 -14.86 5.72
C ASP A 112 -11.00 -14.29 5.37
N GLY A 113 -10.79 -13.94 4.11
CA GLY A 113 -9.53 -13.34 3.66
C GLY A 113 -9.48 -11.85 4.02
N SER A 114 -8.28 -11.28 4.00
CA SER A 114 -8.05 -9.84 4.11
C SER A 114 -7.24 -9.34 2.92
N PHE A 115 -7.47 -8.10 2.51
CA PHE A 115 -6.59 -7.46 1.55
C PHE A 115 -5.23 -7.17 2.20
N ASP A 116 -4.15 -7.63 1.57
CA ASP A 116 -2.81 -7.12 1.83
C ASP A 116 -2.64 -5.71 1.25
N ASN A 117 -1.51 -5.06 1.54
CA ASN A 117 -1.23 -3.71 1.05
C ASN A 117 -0.96 -3.65 -0.47
N CYS A 118 -0.95 -4.78 -1.16
CA CYS A 118 -0.87 -4.91 -2.61
C CYS A 118 -2.22 -5.23 -3.27
N GLY A 119 -3.29 -5.33 -2.48
CA GLY A 119 -4.64 -5.59 -2.97
C GLY A 119 -4.90 -7.06 -3.33
N ILE A 120 -4.05 -7.99 -2.88
CA ILE A 120 -4.33 -9.42 -2.95
C ILE A 120 -5.20 -9.77 -1.73
N CYS A 121 -6.32 -10.45 -1.97
CA CYS A 121 -7.25 -10.84 -0.92
C CYS A 121 -7.14 -12.34 -0.69
N ASP A 122 -6.46 -12.74 0.39
CA ASP A 122 -6.41 -14.12 0.85
C ASP A 122 -6.21 -14.18 2.39
N ASN A 123 -6.04 -15.38 2.93
CA ASN A 123 -5.88 -15.62 4.38
C ASN A 123 -4.47 -16.15 4.73
N ASP A 124 -3.53 -16.03 3.80
CA ASP A 124 -2.16 -16.49 3.97
C ASP A 124 -1.22 -15.31 4.23
N SER A 125 -1.18 -14.86 5.48
CA SER A 125 -0.25 -13.78 5.89
C SER A 125 1.24 -14.05 5.64
N SER A 126 1.61 -15.28 5.24
CA SER A 126 2.99 -15.57 4.82
C SER A 126 3.32 -15.07 3.41
N ASN A 127 2.31 -14.76 2.61
CA ASN A 127 2.45 -14.23 1.27
C ASN A 127 2.12 -12.72 1.17
N ASP A 128 1.71 -12.09 2.29
CA ASP A 128 1.47 -10.65 2.39
C ASP A 128 2.68 -9.90 1.83
N CYS A 129 2.43 -9.02 0.85
CA CYS A 129 3.52 -8.32 0.21
C CYS A 129 4.25 -7.37 1.19
N LEU A 130 5.58 -7.28 1.05
CA LEU A 130 6.42 -6.37 1.80
C LEU A 130 6.67 -5.08 1.02
N GLN A 131 7.03 -4.00 1.72
CA GLN A 131 7.56 -2.81 1.07
C GLN A 131 8.98 -3.05 0.57
N ASP A 132 9.27 -2.54 -0.62
CA ASP A 132 10.65 -2.38 -1.08
C ASP A 132 11.36 -1.24 -0.34
N CYS A 133 12.65 -1.05 -0.62
CA CYS A 133 13.44 0.01 0.03
C CYS A 133 12.97 1.44 -0.26
N ALA A 134 12.09 1.65 -1.25
CA ALA A 134 11.51 2.95 -1.59
C ALA A 134 10.14 3.15 -0.94
N GLY A 135 9.70 2.21 -0.11
CA GLY A 135 8.40 2.24 0.57
C GLY A 135 7.24 1.79 -0.31
N ASN A 136 7.48 1.19 -1.47
CA ASN A 136 6.42 0.69 -2.35
C ASN A 136 6.05 -0.75 -1.97
N TRP A 137 4.78 -0.97 -1.62
CA TRP A 137 4.24 -2.30 -1.34
C TRP A 137 4.30 -3.18 -2.60
N GLY A 138 4.90 -4.37 -2.49
CA GLY A 138 5.07 -5.31 -3.61
C GLY A 138 6.16 -4.91 -4.61
N GLY A 139 6.95 -3.89 -4.29
CA GLY A 139 8.12 -3.52 -5.06
C GLY A 139 9.24 -4.56 -4.98
N SER A 140 10.26 -4.40 -5.84
CA SER A 140 11.40 -5.33 -5.93
C SER A 140 12.75 -4.64 -5.76
N LEU A 141 12.74 -3.35 -5.38
CA LEU A 141 13.97 -2.61 -5.15
C LEU A 141 14.62 -3.06 -3.84
N GLU A 142 15.92 -3.30 -3.90
CA GLU A 142 16.76 -3.60 -2.74
C GLU A 142 17.77 -2.47 -2.54
N LEU A 143 18.26 -2.35 -1.30
CA LEU A 143 19.36 -1.44 -0.99
C LEU A 143 20.64 -1.96 -1.62
N ASP A 144 21.39 -1.07 -2.25
CA ASP A 144 22.72 -1.36 -2.74
C ASP A 144 23.78 -1.22 -1.62
N ALA A 145 25.06 -1.40 -1.95
CA ALA A 145 26.15 -1.34 -0.96
C ALA A 145 26.27 0.03 -0.26
N CYS A 146 25.78 1.11 -0.90
CA CYS A 146 25.77 2.47 -0.37
C CYS A 146 24.47 2.82 0.36
N GLY A 147 23.57 1.86 0.51
CA GLY A 147 22.22 2.10 1.03
C GLY A 147 21.30 2.80 0.04
N ASP A 148 21.67 2.92 -1.24
CA ASP A 148 20.80 3.49 -2.27
C ASP A 148 19.72 2.49 -2.66
N CYS A 149 18.47 2.94 -2.75
CA CYS A 149 17.36 2.06 -3.10
C CYS A 149 17.25 1.88 -4.62
N GLY A 150 17.53 0.68 -5.12
CA GLY A 150 17.57 0.43 -6.57
C GLY A 150 18.81 1.02 -7.25
N GLY A 151 19.83 1.37 -6.45
CA GLY A 151 21.11 1.84 -6.93
C GLY A 151 21.87 0.78 -7.72
N ALA A 152 22.81 1.26 -8.54
CA ALA A 152 23.67 0.39 -9.35
C ALA A 152 25.00 0.06 -8.64
N SER A 153 25.27 0.63 -7.46
CA SER A 153 26.55 0.48 -6.79
C SER A 153 26.66 -0.92 -6.19
N ILE A 154 27.64 -1.68 -6.67
CA ILE A 154 27.93 -3.04 -6.22
C ILE A 154 29.18 -3.11 -5.32
N ASP A 155 29.79 -1.96 -5.03
CA ASP A 155 31.04 -1.86 -4.28
C ASP A 155 30.94 -0.78 -3.19
N GLU A 156 31.29 -1.14 -1.95
CA GLU A 156 31.30 -0.21 -0.80
C GLU A 156 32.34 0.90 -0.99
N ASP A 157 33.39 0.66 -1.81
CA ASP A 157 34.42 1.65 -2.15
C ASP A 157 33.90 2.81 -3.03
N GLU A 158 32.67 2.72 -3.58
CA GLU A 158 32.01 3.82 -4.32
C GLU A 158 31.16 4.73 -3.41
N CYS A 159 31.01 4.42 -2.12
CA CYS A 159 30.22 5.18 -1.14
C CYS A 159 31.08 6.17 -0.32
N ILE A 160 32.10 6.74 -0.97
CA ILE A 160 33.02 7.70 -0.36
C ILE A 160 33.10 8.98 -1.19
N ILE A 161 33.18 10.11 -0.50
CA ILE A 161 33.47 11.40 -1.10
C ILE A 161 34.81 11.94 -0.60
N THR A 162 35.53 12.70 -1.43
CA THR A 162 36.84 13.27 -1.09
C THR A 162 36.80 14.78 -1.16
N ASP A 163 37.31 15.47 -0.12
CA ASP A 163 37.45 16.93 -0.12
C ASP A 163 38.73 17.41 -0.82
N TYR A 164 38.92 18.73 -0.88
CA TYR A 164 40.12 19.35 -1.46
C TYR A 164 41.43 18.88 -0.80
N ASN A 165 41.41 18.55 0.49
CA ASN A 165 42.57 18.08 1.22
C ASN A 165 42.91 16.60 0.96
N GLY A 166 42.06 15.87 0.25
CA GLY A 166 42.20 14.43 0.08
C GLY A 166 41.68 13.64 1.28
N ASN A 167 40.91 14.26 2.18
CA ASN A 167 40.20 13.50 3.21
C ASN A 167 39.03 12.79 2.55
N THR A 168 38.93 11.48 2.79
CA THR A 168 37.77 10.67 2.38
C THR A 168 36.72 10.65 3.49
N TYR A 169 35.46 10.54 3.11
CA TYR A 169 34.33 10.45 4.02
C TYR A 169 33.35 9.40 3.51
N GLU A 170 32.89 8.52 4.39
CA GLU A 170 31.75 7.65 4.10
C GLU A 170 30.49 8.48 3.79
N THR A 171 29.64 7.97 2.90
CA THR A 171 28.34 8.54 2.55
C THR A 171 27.23 7.49 2.73
N ILE A 172 26.00 7.96 2.86
CA ILE A 172 24.84 7.10 3.12
C ILE A 172 23.56 7.71 2.53
N TRP A 173 22.76 6.89 1.87
CA TRP A 173 21.41 7.28 1.45
C TRP A 173 20.43 7.17 2.61
N ILE A 174 19.65 8.23 2.81
CA ILE A 174 18.58 8.28 3.79
C ILE A 174 17.32 8.77 3.07
N GLY A 175 16.43 7.82 2.77
CA GLY A 175 15.30 8.09 1.89
C GLY A 175 15.78 8.43 0.49
N GLN A 176 15.48 9.65 0.04
CA GLN A 176 15.89 10.16 -1.27
C GLN A 176 17.05 11.15 -1.19
N GLN A 177 17.71 11.25 -0.04
CA GLN A 177 18.82 12.19 0.17
C GLN A 177 20.12 11.43 0.41
N HIS A 178 21.21 11.87 -0.23
CA HIS A 178 22.53 11.29 -0.05
C HIS A 178 23.37 12.17 0.86
N TRP A 179 23.67 11.66 2.06
CA TRP A 179 24.32 12.42 3.13
C TRP A 179 25.74 11.93 3.37
N MET A 180 26.64 12.82 3.80
CA MET A 180 27.87 12.40 4.45
C MET A 180 27.54 11.62 5.72
N ALA A 181 28.25 10.53 5.99
CA ALA A 181 28.21 9.72 7.22
C ALA A 181 29.30 10.11 8.24
N GLU A 182 30.20 11.03 7.87
CA GLU A 182 31.23 11.63 8.73
C GLU A 182 31.20 13.17 8.74
N ASN A 183 31.71 13.78 9.81
CA ASN A 183 31.81 15.25 9.90
C ASN A 183 32.98 15.76 9.05
N LEU A 184 32.75 16.86 8.33
CA LEU A 184 33.76 17.48 7.47
C LEU A 184 35.02 17.90 8.25
N ARG A 185 36.19 17.69 7.67
CA ARG A 185 37.50 17.98 8.28
C ARG A 185 38.48 18.73 7.34
N THR A 186 37.99 19.41 6.32
CA THR A 186 38.79 20.22 5.37
C THR A 186 39.41 21.47 6.01
N TRP A 187 40.53 21.91 5.44
CA TRP A 187 41.23 23.18 5.71
C TRP A 187 41.19 24.13 4.50
N TYR A 188 40.69 23.66 3.37
CA TYR A 188 40.62 24.40 2.12
C TYR A 188 39.22 24.31 1.53
N TYR A 189 38.80 25.40 0.92
CA TYR A 189 37.66 25.41 0.01
C TYR A 189 38.05 24.69 -1.30
N MET A 190 37.05 24.29 -2.09
CA MET A 190 37.27 23.59 -3.36
C MET A 190 37.96 24.44 -4.43
N ASP A 191 37.95 25.76 -4.29
CA ASP A 191 38.72 26.69 -5.12
C ASP A 191 40.22 26.75 -4.74
N GLY A 192 40.61 26.06 -3.66
CA GLY A 192 41.96 26.02 -3.12
C GLY A 192 42.32 27.17 -2.17
N GLU A 193 41.38 28.02 -1.80
CA GLU A 193 41.56 29.00 -0.75
C GLU A 193 41.57 28.34 0.63
N LEU A 194 42.39 28.87 1.55
CA LEU A 194 42.48 28.36 2.92
C LEU A 194 41.26 28.83 3.72
N VAL A 195 40.60 27.91 4.43
CA VAL A 195 39.58 28.26 5.43
C VAL A 195 40.25 29.10 6.53
N PRO A 196 39.77 30.33 6.82
CA PRO A 196 40.42 31.19 7.80
C PRO A 196 40.54 30.53 9.18
N THR A 197 41.72 30.61 9.79
CA THR A 197 42.00 29.95 11.10
C THR A 197 41.18 30.52 12.25
N ASN A 198 40.66 31.74 12.11
CA ASN A 198 39.71 32.36 13.04
C ASN A 198 38.25 31.93 12.78
N GLN A 199 38.01 31.10 11.78
CA GLN A 199 36.70 30.54 11.43
C GLN A 199 36.65 29.01 11.57
N SER A 200 37.78 28.32 11.72
CA SER A 200 37.85 26.86 11.96
C SER A 200 38.48 26.50 13.32
N SER A 201 38.06 25.39 13.92
CA SER A 201 38.60 24.83 15.17
C SER A 201 38.71 23.31 15.10
N VAL A 202 39.70 22.75 15.81
CA VAL A 202 39.81 21.31 16.08
C VAL A 202 40.13 21.06 17.55
N TYR A 203 39.54 20.01 18.11
CA TYR A 203 39.80 19.60 19.49
C TYR A 203 41.28 19.28 19.72
N ASN A 204 41.78 19.62 20.92
CA ASN A 204 43.12 19.26 21.39
C ASN A 204 44.27 19.53 20.39
N ASN A 205 44.19 20.64 19.64
CA ASN A 205 45.16 21.02 18.60
C ASN A 205 45.29 19.98 17.47
N GLY A 206 44.24 19.19 17.21
CA GLY A 206 44.22 18.20 16.14
C GLY A 206 45.01 16.94 16.46
N SER A 207 44.86 16.38 17.68
CA SER A 207 45.28 14.99 17.86
C SER A 207 44.61 14.15 16.77
N SER A 208 45.40 13.34 16.05
CA SER A 208 44.92 12.60 14.87
C SER A 208 43.63 11.86 15.17
N ASP A 209 43.54 11.26 16.36
CA ASP A 209 42.46 10.34 16.67
C ASP A 209 41.14 11.11 16.89
N GLU A 210 41.11 12.17 17.71
CA GLU A 210 39.88 12.96 17.90
C GLU A 210 39.47 13.74 16.65
N TYR A 211 40.45 14.21 15.87
CA TYR A 211 40.20 14.90 14.61
C TYR A 211 39.52 13.99 13.58
N HIS A 212 39.98 12.74 13.42
CA HIS A 212 39.32 11.79 12.52
C HIS A 212 37.94 11.37 13.04
N HIS A 213 37.72 11.31 14.36
CA HIS A 213 36.44 10.87 14.94
C HIS A 213 35.36 11.95 14.98
N LEU A 214 35.71 13.20 15.34
CA LEU A 214 34.73 14.28 15.56
C LEU A 214 34.64 15.27 14.40
N GLY A 215 35.63 15.27 13.50
CA GLY A 215 35.78 16.26 12.45
C GLY A 215 36.25 17.62 12.96
N ALA A 216 36.18 18.62 12.09
CA ALA A 216 36.48 20.00 12.43
C ALA A 216 35.19 20.81 12.68
N LEU A 217 35.35 21.93 13.38
CA LEU A 217 34.27 22.86 13.68
C LEU A 217 34.47 24.17 12.93
N TYR A 218 33.43 24.69 12.31
CA TYR A 218 33.48 25.87 11.45
C TYR A 218 32.46 26.92 11.91
N SER A 219 32.80 28.20 11.85
CA SER A 219 31.83 29.28 12.04
C SER A 219 30.88 29.37 10.86
N TYR A 220 29.70 29.97 11.05
CA TYR A 220 28.75 30.15 9.96
C TYR A 220 29.34 30.99 8.80
N TYR A 221 30.24 31.93 9.08
CA TYR A 221 30.93 32.69 8.02
C TYR A 221 31.79 31.80 7.10
N ALA A 222 32.34 30.69 7.62
CA ALA A 222 33.09 29.75 6.78
C ALA A 222 32.17 29.00 5.81
N VAL A 223 30.88 28.91 6.14
CA VAL A 223 29.84 28.27 5.34
C VAL A 223 29.36 29.22 4.23
N VAL A 224 29.05 30.48 4.57
CA VAL A 224 28.37 31.39 3.63
C VAL A 224 29.27 32.32 2.84
N ASP A 225 30.47 32.63 3.33
CA ASP A 225 31.37 33.57 2.62
C ASP A 225 31.97 32.89 1.37
N ASN A 226 32.10 31.56 1.40
CA ASN A 226 32.59 30.75 0.29
C ASN A 226 31.82 29.41 0.32
N ASP A 227 30.78 29.32 -0.52
CA ASP A 227 29.84 28.19 -0.65
C ASP A 227 30.48 26.95 -1.34
N GLN A 228 31.76 26.74 -1.07
CA GLN A 228 32.58 25.69 -1.68
C GLN A 228 33.38 24.93 -0.62
N ILE A 229 32.87 24.89 0.62
CA ILE A 229 33.51 24.14 1.71
C ILE A 229 33.22 22.64 1.60
N CYS A 230 32.08 22.27 1.01
CA CYS A 230 31.74 20.89 0.68
C CYS A 230 32.43 20.44 -0.62
N PRO A 231 32.66 19.12 -0.81
CA PRO A 231 33.16 18.57 -2.07
C PRO A 231 32.32 18.95 -3.30
N GLU A 232 32.87 18.82 -4.50
CA GLU A 232 32.14 19.12 -5.75
C GLU A 232 30.87 18.25 -5.88
N GLY A 233 29.74 18.88 -6.18
CA GLY A 233 28.42 18.23 -6.25
C GLY A 233 27.76 17.97 -4.88
N TRP A 234 28.30 18.56 -3.82
CA TRP A 234 27.77 18.51 -2.46
C TRP A 234 27.69 19.91 -1.87
N HIS A 235 26.70 20.13 -1.02
CA HIS A 235 26.46 21.41 -0.35
C HIS A 235 26.10 21.23 1.12
N ILE A 236 26.04 22.34 1.87
CA ILE A 236 25.60 22.34 3.27
C ILE A 236 24.08 22.37 3.29
N PRO A 237 23.40 21.52 4.05
CA PRO A 237 21.96 21.36 3.93
C PRO A 237 21.19 22.64 4.23
N THR A 238 20.07 22.86 3.56
CA THR A 238 19.08 23.86 3.94
C THR A 238 18.21 23.36 5.10
N ILE A 239 17.41 24.25 5.70
CA ILE A 239 16.38 23.82 6.65
C ILE A 239 15.35 22.89 6.00
N GLU A 240 14.97 23.09 4.74
CA GLU A 240 13.97 22.24 4.08
C GLU A 240 14.48 20.81 3.92
N GLU A 241 15.77 20.64 3.63
CA GLU A 241 16.40 19.32 3.50
C GLU A 241 16.52 18.60 4.84
N VAL A 242 16.80 19.34 5.93
CA VAL A 242 16.80 18.78 7.28
C VAL A 242 15.38 18.43 7.74
N GLU A 243 14.38 19.24 7.38
CA GLU A 243 12.97 18.94 7.65
C GLU A 243 12.49 17.71 6.89
N TYR A 244 12.91 17.55 5.62
CA TYR A 244 12.65 16.34 4.85
C TYR A 244 13.25 15.09 5.52
N LEU A 245 14.52 15.17 5.91
CA LEU A 245 15.20 14.09 6.66
C LEU A 245 14.44 13.74 7.94
N MET A 246 14.01 14.76 8.70
CA MET A 246 13.27 14.60 9.93
C MET A 246 11.95 13.86 9.73
N GLU A 247 11.18 14.26 8.71
CA GLU A 247 9.89 13.64 8.39
C GLU A 247 10.08 12.20 7.94
N TYR A 248 11.06 11.94 7.05
CA TYR A 248 11.39 10.60 6.58
C TYR A 248 11.74 9.65 7.74
N LEU A 249 12.44 10.15 8.76
CA LEU A 249 12.83 9.37 9.92
C LEU A 249 11.69 9.17 10.95
N GLY A 250 10.49 9.68 10.70
CA GLY A 250 9.29 9.49 11.52
C GLY A 250 8.99 10.67 12.44
N GLY A 251 9.52 11.86 12.16
CA GLY A 251 9.24 13.10 12.87
C GLY A 251 10.24 13.43 13.98
N ASN A 252 10.13 14.66 14.49
CA ASN A 252 11.09 15.26 15.42
C ASN A 252 11.31 14.44 16.70
N GLU A 253 10.29 13.74 17.21
CA GLU A 253 10.35 13.01 18.49
C GLU A 253 11.24 11.74 18.43
N VAL A 254 11.51 11.22 17.23
CA VAL A 254 12.24 9.95 17.04
C VAL A 254 13.43 10.07 16.09
N ALA A 255 13.45 11.06 15.20
CA ALA A 255 14.48 11.23 14.19
C ALA A 255 15.89 11.30 14.80
N GLY A 256 16.03 12.02 15.92
CA GLY A 256 17.32 12.16 16.57
C GLY A 256 17.90 10.84 17.07
N ALA A 257 17.07 9.91 17.56
CA ALA A 257 17.55 8.58 17.96
C ALA A 257 18.11 7.78 16.78
N LYS A 258 17.44 7.86 15.62
CA LYS A 258 17.86 7.17 14.39
C LYS A 258 19.12 7.76 13.76
N MET A 259 19.44 9.02 14.05
CA MET A 259 20.63 9.72 13.51
C MET A 259 21.88 9.58 14.37
N LYS A 260 21.74 9.49 15.70
CA LYS A 260 22.87 9.45 16.63
C LYS A 260 23.64 8.14 16.52
N SER A 261 24.97 8.23 16.45
CA SER A 261 25.85 7.05 16.56
C SER A 261 25.63 6.32 17.89
N THR A 262 25.80 5.00 17.90
CA THR A 262 25.65 4.15 19.09
C THR A 262 26.92 4.03 19.94
N ILE A 263 27.91 4.88 19.70
CA ILE A 263 29.19 4.81 20.43
C ILE A 263 29.09 5.62 21.72
N SER A 264 29.37 4.99 22.86
CA SER A 264 29.45 5.66 24.16
C SER A 264 30.82 6.30 24.38
N SER A 265 30.84 7.46 25.04
CA SER A 265 32.08 8.17 25.44
C SER A 265 33.01 7.33 26.31
N SER A 266 32.47 6.31 26.98
CA SER A 266 33.23 5.37 27.82
C SER A 266 33.99 4.29 27.04
N ILE A 267 33.67 4.09 25.76
CA ILE A 267 34.19 2.97 24.95
C ILE A 267 35.42 3.39 24.14
N ASP A 268 35.38 4.55 23.48
CA ASP A 268 36.41 4.92 22.52
C ASP A 268 37.50 5.84 23.10
N GLY A 269 37.20 6.65 24.12
CA GLY A 269 38.13 7.66 24.65
C GLY A 269 38.47 8.80 23.68
N TYR A 270 37.92 8.77 22.46
CA TYR A 270 38.22 9.70 21.36
C TYR A 270 36.98 10.47 20.87
N GLY A 271 35.78 10.15 21.37
CA GLY A 271 34.57 10.93 21.14
C GLY A 271 33.33 10.07 20.91
N GLY A 272 32.47 10.00 21.94
CA GLY A 272 31.21 9.27 21.90
C GLY A 272 30.18 9.92 22.81
N TRP A 273 28.96 9.40 22.83
CA TRP A 273 27.86 10.00 23.59
C TRP A 273 27.93 9.60 25.07
N ASP A 274 27.78 10.60 25.94
CA ASP A 274 27.63 10.40 27.38
C ASP A 274 26.29 9.70 27.70
N SER A 275 26.26 9.00 28.84
CA SER A 275 25.02 8.46 29.39
C SER A 275 24.01 9.59 29.68
N PRO A 276 22.71 9.43 29.34
CA PRO A 276 22.03 8.17 29.04
C PRO A 276 21.83 7.84 27.55
N ASN A 277 22.63 8.40 26.64
CA ASN A 277 22.35 8.30 25.19
C ASN A 277 22.09 6.91 24.63
N MET A 278 22.70 5.86 25.19
CA MET A 278 22.50 4.48 24.74
C MET A 278 21.05 4.00 24.86
N GLU A 279 20.22 4.66 25.67
CA GLU A 279 18.78 4.42 25.76
C GLU A 279 17.99 5.09 24.62
N TYR A 280 18.61 6.04 23.91
CA TYR A 280 17.99 6.96 22.95
C TYR A 280 18.73 7.01 21.60
N SER A 281 19.61 6.06 21.30
CA SER A 281 20.36 6.03 20.03
C SER A 281 20.30 4.67 19.38
N THR A 282 19.85 4.62 18.13
CA THR A 282 19.76 3.39 17.34
C THR A 282 20.66 3.43 16.11
N ASN A 283 20.98 4.63 15.61
CA ASN A 283 21.70 4.84 14.34
C ASN A 283 21.09 4.11 13.14
N GLU A 284 19.78 3.81 13.18
CA GLU A 284 19.07 3.09 12.11
C GLU A 284 19.16 3.77 10.74
N SER A 285 19.35 5.09 10.72
CA SER A 285 19.52 5.84 9.46
C SER A 285 20.92 5.75 8.85
N GLY A 286 21.91 5.25 9.58
CA GLY A 286 23.31 5.30 9.15
C GLY A 286 23.96 6.69 9.18
N PHE A 287 23.22 7.77 9.51
CA PHE A 287 23.77 9.13 9.57
C PHE A 287 24.97 9.25 10.51
N ASN A 288 25.07 8.43 11.57
CA ASN A 288 26.26 8.30 12.41
C ASN A 288 26.70 9.62 13.08
N ALA A 289 25.74 10.42 13.54
CA ALA A 289 26.03 11.72 14.16
C ALA A 289 26.88 11.57 15.43
N LYS A 290 27.95 12.37 15.49
CA LYS A 290 28.89 12.41 16.61
C LYS A 290 28.58 13.58 17.55
N PRO A 291 28.78 13.42 18.88
CA PRO A 291 28.52 14.46 19.86
C PRO A 291 29.71 15.41 20.00
N GLY A 292 30.09 16.04 18.89
CA GLY A 292 31.24 16.93 18.82
C GLY A 292 31.11 18.12 19.77
N GLY A 293 29.91 18.54 20.15
CA GLY A 293 29.69 19.80 20.84
C GLY A 293 29.92 20.98 19.91
N TYR A 294 30.40 22.09 20.46
CA TYR A 294 30.72 23.28 19.68
C TYR A 294 31.89 24.07 20.29
N TYR A 295 32.47 24.97 19.51
CA TYR A 295 33.41 25.97 19.99
C TYR A 295 32.68 27.28 20.28
N ASN A 296 32.70 27.70 21.54
CA ASN A 296 32.12 28.95 21.98
C ASN A 296 33.10 30.10 21.75
N PHE A 297 32.78 31.00 20.82
CA PHE A 297 33.66 32.11 20.46
C PHE A 297 33.82 33.13 21.60
N GLN A 298 32.73 33.44 22.31
CA GLN A 298 32.74 34.44 23.37
C GLN A 298 33.61 34.03 24.56
N TYR A 299 33.60 32.74 24.92
CA TYR A 299 34.36 32.22 26.05
C TYR A 299 35.68 31.56 25.66
N ASN A 300 35.99 31.50 24.36
CA ASN A 300 37.20 30.87 23.82
C ASN A 300 37.39 29.44 24.38
N ALA A 301 36.31 28.66 24.35
CA ALA A 301 36.25 27.34 24.99
C ALA A 301 35.38 26.38 24.20
N TYR A 302 35.72 25.09 24.25
CA TYR A 302 34.85 24.03 23.75
C TYR A 302 33.78 23.70 24.78
N ASP A 303 32.55 23.49 24.32
CA ASP A 303 31.41 23.21 25.18
C ASP A 303 30.59 22.05 24.62
N ARG A 304 29.86 21.35 25.50
CA ARG A 304 28.93 20.27 25.18
C ARG A 304 29.50 19.06 24.41
N LYS A 305 30.82 18.91 24.32
CA LYS A 305 31.46 17.69 23.83
C LYS A 305 30.91 16.46 24.57
N ASN A 306 30.70 15.37 23.85
CA ASN A 306 30.08 14.11 24.29
C ASN A 306 28.59 14.21 24.68
N LYS A 307 27.99 15.40 24.68
CA LYS A 307 26.58 15.59 25.07
C LYS A 307 25.66 15.99 23.94
N ASN A 308 26.19 16.66 22.91
CA ASN A 308 25.36 17.22 21.86
C ASN A 308 26.11 17.17 20.53
N GLY A 309 25.38 16.88 19.45
CA GLY A 309 25.84 17.08 18.07
C GLY A 309 25.24 18.38 17.54
N TYR A 310 26.06 19.30 17.05
CA TYR A 310 25.63 20.58 16.49
C TYR A 310 26.09 20.69 15.04
N PHE A 311 25.15 20.95 14.13
CA PHE A 311 25.41 20.98 12.69
C PHE A 311 24.85 22.25 12.07
N TRP A 312 25.65 22.96 11.28
CA TRP A 312 25.15 24.10 10.52
C TRP A 312 24.21 23.66 9.39
N THR A 313 23.22 24.49 9.13
CA THR A 313 22.55 24.57 7.82
C THR A 313 23.10 25.79 7.07
N GLN A 314 22.94 25.86 5.76
CA GLN A 314 23.27 27.07 5.00
C GLN A 314 22.24 28.20 5.20
N THR A 315 21.07 27.90 5.75
CA THR A 315 19.97 28.87 5.91
C THR A 315 20.25 29.94 6.96
N SER A 316 20.21 31.20 6.54
CA SER A 316 20.40 32.37 7.41
C SER A 316 19.19 32.67 8.29
N SER A 317 19.40 33.34 9.43
CA SER A 317 18.33 33.94 10.23
C SER A 317 18.06 35.39 9.81
N ASP A 318 16.88 35.92 10.14
CA ASP A 318 16.59 37.36 10.02
C ASP A 318 17.56 38.23 10.85
N ASN A 319 18.10 37.67 11.94
CA ASN A 319 19.15 38.30 12.71
C ASN A 319 20.52 37.84 12.20
N VAL A 320 21.29 38.77 11.64
CA VAL A 320 22.61 38.52 11.04
C VAL A 320 23.64 37.90 12.00
N ASP A 321 23.46 38.03 13.32
CA ASP A 321 24.34 37.41 14.32
C ASP A 321 23.99 35.93 14.60
N PHE A 322 22.96 35.40 13.93
CA PHE A 322 22.46 34.04 14.11
C PHE A 322 22.21 33.34 12.76
N ALA A 323 22.28 32.01 12.78
CA ALA A 323 21.97 31.17 11.63
C ALA A 323 21.26 29.88 12.08
N PHE A 324 20.56 29.22 11.17
CA PHE A 324 19.88 27.97 11.48
C PHE A 324 20.86 26.81 11.59
N MET A 325 20.59 25.95 12.57
CA MET A 325 21.36 24.77 12.86
C MET A 325 20.42 23.67 13.36
N PHE A 326 20.85 22.42 13.24
CA PHE A 326 20.14 21.30 13.86
C PHE A 326 20.99 20.60 14.90
N ARG A 327 20.34 20.20 16.00
CA ARG A 327 20.99 19.67 17.20
C ARG A 327 20.39 18.34 17.62
N LEU A 328 21.28 17.46 18.05
CA LEU A 328 20.97 16.18 18.68
C LEU A 328 21.47 16.18 20.13
N ASP A 329 20.65 15.69 21.04
CA ASP A 329 20.91 15.72 22.49
C ASP A 329 21.11 14.31 23.05
N TYR A 330 22.02 14.17 24.02
CA TYR A 330 22.35 12.88 24.62
C TYR A 330 21.23 12.27 25.49
N ASP A 331 20.28 13.08 25.97
CA ASP A 331 19.29 12.69 26.98
C ASP A 331 17.86 12.56 26.42
N ASN A 332 17.70 12.64 25.11
CA ASN A 332 16.42 12.45 24.43
C ASN A 332 16.61 11.97 22.98
N SER A 333 15.51 11.68 22.30
CA SER A 333 15.49 11.16 20.92
C SER A 333 15.26 12.23 19.86
N TYR A 334 15.30 13.51 20.24
CA TYR A 334 14.79 14.59 19.40
C TYR A 334 15.82 15.10 18.39
N LEU A 335 15.34 15.45 17.20
CA LEU A 335 16.03 16.34 16.28
C LEU A 335 15.48 17.76 16.46
N ASN A 336 16.34 18.70 16.86
CA ASN A 336 15.93 20.08 17.14
C ASN A 336 16.52 21.04 16.12
N ILE A 337 15.67 21.75 15.37
CA ILE A 337 16.08 22.84 14.48
C ILE A 337 15.88 24.18 15.21
N GLN A 338 16.91 25.01 15.26
CA GLN A 338 16.86 26.32 15.92
C GLN A 338 17.96 27.25 15.40
N THR A 339 17.90 28.53 15.79
CA THR A 339 18.98 29.48 15.48
C THR A 339 20.07 29.45 16.54
N PHE A 340 21.33 29.60 16.12
CA PHE A 340 22.49 29.70 17.01
C PHE A 340 23.44 30.79 16.56
N SER A 341 24.29 31.28 17.46
CA SER A 341 25.17 32.42 17.15
C SER A 341 26.18 32.06 16.05
N SER A 342 26.20 32.87 14.99
CA SER A 342 27.02 32.66 13.78
C SER A 342 28.52 32.67 14.04
N TYR A 343 28.96 33.24 15.16
CA TYR A 343 30.37 33.29 15.58
C TYR A 343 30.85 31.97 16.20
N ASN A 344 29.95 31.16 16.74
CA ASN A 344 30.31 29.84 17.27
C ASN A 344 30.70 28.90 16.14
N ARG A 345 31.50 27.87 16.44
CA ARG A 345 31.93 26.90 15.43
C ARG A 345 31.28 25.54 15.68
N LEU A 346 30.60 25.02 14.67
CA LEU A 346 29.81 23.78 14.69
C LEU A 346 30.34 22.78 13.64
N SER A 347 29.89 21.53 13.71
CA SER A 347 30.22 20.54 12.69
C SER A 347 29.50 20.85 11.38
N ILE A 348 30.05 20.38 10.26
CA ILE A 348 29.40 20.40 8.95
C ILE A 348 29.18 18.96 8.48
N ARG A 349 28.00 18.73 7.91
CA ARG A 349 27.60 17.51 7.20
C ARG A 349 27.06 17.95 5.85
N CYS A 350 27.72 17.54 4.77
CA CYS A 350 27.26 17.88 3.43
C CYS A 350 26.22 16.86 2.94
N ILE A 351 25.37 17.31 2.02
CA ILE A 351 24.38 16.54 1.28
C ILE A 351 24.66 16.72 -0.23
N GLN A 352 24.39 15.69 -1.03
CA GLN A 352 24.58 15.75 -2.48
C GLN A 352 23.48 16.61 -3.16
N ASP A 353 23.85 17.34 -4.21
CA ASP A 353 22.97 18.25 -4.98
C ASP A 353 21.78 17.57 -5.70
#